data_AF-A0A9D9G8N8-F1
#
_entry.id   AF-A0A9D9G8N8-F1
#
_cell.length_a   1.000
_cell.length_b   1.000
_cell.length_c   1.000
_cell.angle_alpha   90.00
_cell.angle_beta   90.00
_cell.angle_gamma   90.00
#
_symmetry.space_group_name_H-M   'P 1'
#
loop_
_entity.id
_entity.type
_entity.pdbx_description
1 polymer ?
#
loop_
_entity_poly.entity_id
_entity_poly.type
_entity_poly.pdbx_seq_one_letter_code
_entity_poly.pdbx_strand_id
1 'polypeptide(L)'
;MTKHNYFIAGLLSLLLLFGSTTANAQNDLGKSDDLGRIVLTPYVVSNANIPSFATNALKNKLAKIAAEQGLGGNSADPRFVITANLIEVTKDITPTAPPMVALTLAPTIYIGDAVTGELFASCDLPEVKGVGANDTKAYLAAVKLIKTNDARVVACINNGKAKIVEYYNSQIDFLLAEAESLANSQRYDEAMTKLAAVPEVCKDAYMKAMDKLGVIYQQKIDKEGAALYNEAYAQWNTAKTEESAARVVELLAEINPLSAAAAQGRTLVKSVESHYAAIEARRRELEERNWAFKMKQYEDSQANLAAEREYRVQQSKYDYEVNMECVKHPNAAAAYAYEHVRESNRSRSFSDMLTAYAERVKSWFM
;
A
#
# COMPACT_ATOMS: atom_id res chain seq x y z
N MET A 1 86.89 -2.56 -2.32
CA MET A 1 85.74 -2.09 -1.49
C MET A 1 84.88 -1.09 -2.27
N THR A 2 84.39 -1.43 -3.46
CA THR A 2 83.69 -0.43 -4.32
C THR A 2 82.57 -1.02 -5.19
N LYS A 3 82.16 -2.29 -5.00
CA LYS A 3 81.03 -2.88 -5.76
C LYS A 3 79.77 -3.16 -4.92
N HIS A 4 79.84 -3.02 -3.60
CA HIS A 4 78.67 -3.23 -2.72
C HIS A 4 77.82 -1.96 -2.51
N ASN A 5 78.37 -0.77 -2.76
CA ASN A 5 77.66 0.49 -2.51
C ASN A 5 76.73 0.91 -3.66
N TYR A 6 76.91 0.38 -4.88
CA TYR A 6 76.05 0.71 -6.01
C TYR A 6 74.74 -0.10 -6.03
N PHE A 7 74.71 -1.26 -5.37
CA PHE A 7 73.50 -2.09 -5.28
C PHE A 7 72.50 -1.53 -4.26
N ILE A 8 73.01 -0.96 -3.16
CA ILE A 8 72.18 -0.31 -2.13
C ILE A 8 71.70 1.08 -2.61
N ALA A 9 72.53 1.82 -3.34
CA ALA A 9 72.13 3.10 -3.94
C ALA A 9 71.09 2.94 -5.07
N GLY A 10 71.16 1.85 -5.85
CA GLY A 10 70.15 1.53 -6.87
C GLY A 10 68.80 1.10 -6.28
N LEU A 11 68.81 0.38 -5.14
CA LEU A 11 67.58 -0.07 -4.49
C LEU A 11 66.84 1.08 -3.76
N LEU A 12 67.58 2.07 -3.25
CA LEU A 12 67.00 3.26 -2.60
C LEU A 12 66.40 4.25 -3.61
N SER A 13 66.94 4.31 -4.83
CA SER A 13 66.41 5.18 -5.89
C SER A 13 65.18 4.61 -6.60
N LEU A 14 64.90 3.30 -6.46
CA LEU A 14 63.70 2.65 -6.98
C LEU A 14 62.53 2.68 -5.96
N LEU A 15 62.82 2.84 -4.67
CA LEU A 15 61.81 2.96 -3.61
C LEU A 15 61.22 4.38 -3.47
N LEU A 16 61.87 5.40 -4.04
CA LEU A 16 61.41 6.80 -4.05
C LEU A 16 60.48 7.13 -5.24
N LEU A 17 60.23 6.19 -6.15
CA LEU A 17 59.27 6.30 -7.25
C LEU A 17 57.88 5.71 -6.93
N PHE A 18 57.71 5.14 -5.73
CA PHE A 18 56.41 4.73 -5.17
C PHE A 18 55.95 5.65 -4.03
N GLY A 19 56.47 6.89 -4.01
CA GLY A 19 55.92 7.98 -3.22
C GLY A 19 54.57 8.38 -3.78
N SER A 20 53.53 7.67 -3.34
CA SER A 20 52.11 7.91 -3.57
C SER A 20 51.81 9.40 -3.65
N THR A 21 51.73 9.91 -4.87
CA THR A 21 50.94 11.11 -5.15
C THR A 21 49.51 10.73 -4.80
N THR A 22 49.07 11.07 -3.58
CA THR A 22 47.65 11.25 -3.30
C THR A 22 47.22 12.46 -4.12
N ALA A 23 47.02 12.23 -5.42
CA ALA A 23 46.20 13.09 -6.23
C ALA A 23 44.82 13.01 -5.59
N ASN A 24 44.49 14.02 -4.79
CA ASN A 24 43.11 14.34 -4.52
C ASN A 24 42.50 14.73 -5.87
N ALA A 25 42.04 13.73 -6.62
CA ALA A 25 41.06 13.93 -7.65
C ALA A 25 39.75 14.31 -6.93
N GLN A 26 39.66 15.55 -6.47
CA GLN A 26 38.39 16.18 -6.19
C GLN A 26 37.72 16.40 -7.54
N ASN A 27 37.04 15.37 -8.04
CA ASN A 27 35.99 15.56 -9.03
C ASN A 27 34.86 16.35 -8.34
N ASP A 28 34.97 17.67 -8.37
CA ASP A 28 33.91 18.60 -7.93
C ASP A 28 32.73 18.68 -8.93
N LEU A 29 32.73 17.78 -9.92
CA LEU A 29 31.67 17.63 -10.92
C LEU A 29 30.28 17.32 -10.29
N GLY A 30 30.24 16.94 -9.00
CA GLY A 30 29.00 16.70 -8.26
C GLY A 30 28.51 17.87 -7.37
N LYS A 31 29.40 18.77 -6.91
CA LYS A 31 29.00 19.87 -6.00
C LYS A 31 28.56 21.13 -6.75
N SER A 32 29.04 21.30 -7.98
CA SER A 32 28.65 22.41 -8.85
C SER A 32 27.36 22.14 -9.65
N ASP A 33 26.88 20.89 -9.72
CA ASP A 33 25.73 20.52 -10.56
C ASP A 33 24.37 20.71 -9.85
N ASP A 34 24.33 20.58 -8.53
CA ASP A 34 23.10 20.78 -7.73
C ASP A 34 22.56 22.20 -7.88
N LEU A 35 23.45 23.21 -7.86
CA LEU A 35 23.08 24.59 -8.15
C LEU A 35 22.57 24.73 -9.59
N GLY A 36 23.16 24.03 -10.56
CA GLY A 36 22.74 24.08 -11.97
C GLY A 36 21.30 23.62 -12.20
N ARG A 37 20.75 22.80 -11.30
CA ARG A 37 19.41 22.23 -11.40
C ARG A 37 18.31 23.09 -10.77
N ILE A 38 18.67 24.14 -10.03
CA ILE A 38 17.69 25.05 -9.40
C ILE A 38 17.03 25.91 -10.48
N VAL A 39 15.73 25.71 -10.67
CA VAL A 39 14.88 26.58 -11.49
C VAL A 39 14.31 27.69 -10.62
N LEU A 40 14.40 28.94 -11.07
CA LEU A 40 13.74 30.08 -10.44
C LEU A 40 12.59 30.56 -11.33
N THR A 41 11.36 30.29 -10.90
CA THR A 41 10.19 30.69 -11.69
C THR A 41 9.78 32.13 -11.37
N PRO A 42 9.62 32.99 -12.40
CA PRO A 42 9.18 34.36 -12.20
C PRO A 42 7.75 34.43 -11.67
N TYR A 43 7.59 35.06 -10.52
CA TYR A 43 6.30 35.31 -9.91
C TYR A 43 6.22 36.77 -9.47
N VAL A 44 5.18 37.49 -9.85
CA VAL A 44 4.95 38.88 -9.41
C VAL A 44 3.49 38.97 -9.01
N VAL A 45 3.24 39.39 -7.77
CA VAL A 45 1.88 39.60 -7.27
C VAL A 45 1.33 40.87 -7.89
N SER A 46 0.14 40.78 -8.50
CA SER A 46 -0.61 41.96 -8.91
C SER A 46 -1.03 42.75 -7.68
N ASN A 47 -0.64 44.02 -7.62
CA ASN A 47 -1.09 44.93 -6.56
C ASN A 47 -1.77 46.15 -7.20
N ALA A 48 -2.57 46.89 -6.42
CA ALA A 48 -3.32 48.03 -6.93
C ALA A 48 -2.43 49.22 -7.34
N ASN A 49 -1.19 49.26 -6.84
CA ASN A 49 -0.27 50.38 -7.03
C ASN A 49 0.47 50.29 -8.38
N ILE A 50 0.71 49.08 -8.88
CA ILE A 50 1.42 48.83 -10.14
C ILE A 50 0.40 48.45 -11.23
N PRO A 51 0.31 49.19 -12.35
CA PRO A 51 -0.58 48.84 -13.46
C PRO A 51 -0.35 47.42 -13.98
N SER A 52 -1.41 46.67 -14.28
CA SER A 52 -1.34 45.25 -14.69
C SER A 52 -0.39 44.99 -15.87
N PHE A 53 -0.36 45.89 -16.85
CA PHE A 53 0.60 45.83 -17.97
C PHE A 53 2.06 45.95 -17.52
N ALA A 54 2.35 46.77 -16.51
CA ALA A 54 3.68 46.91 -15.94
C ALA A 54 4.06 45.69 -15.09
N THR A 55 3.12 45.09 -14.37
CA THR A 55 3.29 43.80 -13.67
C THR A 55 3.71 42.70 -14.64
N ASN A 56 3.03 42.58 -15.79
CA ASN A 56 3.40 41.62 -16.84
C ASN A 56 4.78 41.91 -17.44
N ALA A 57 5.12 43.19 -17.66
CA ALA A 57 6.44 43.58 -18.13
C ALA A 57 7.54 43.24 -17.11
N LEU A 58 7.26 43.41 -15.81
CA LEU A 58 8.19 43.04 -14.74
C LEU A 58 8.36 41.53 -14.67
N LYS A 59 7.28 40.75 -14.74
CA LYS A 59 7.34 39.28 -14.82
C LYS A 59 8.18 38.82 -16.01
N ASN A 60 7.99 39.41 -17.19
CA ASN A 60 8.80 39.11 -18.38
C ASN A 60 10.27 39.51 -18.20
N LYS A 61 10.55 40.61 -17.50
CA LYS A 61 11.92 41.02 -17.18
C LYS A 61 12.59 40.01 -16.24
N LEU A 62 11.89 39.53 -15.21
CA LEU A 62 12.36 38.48 -14.31
C LEU A 62 12.57 37.15 -15.04
N ALA A 63 11.68 36.79 -15.97
CA ALA A 63 11.86 35.62 -16.84
C ALA A 63 13.13 35.71 -17.68
N LYS A 64 13.42 36.89 -18.23
CA LYS A 64 14.65 37.14 -18.97
C LYS A 64 15.89 37.06 -18.08
N ILE A 65 15.83 37.61 -16.86
CA ILE A 65 16.90 37.46 -15.86
C ILE A 65 17.18 35.98 -15.56
N ALA A 66 16.14 35.19 -15.25
CA ALA A 66 16.29 33.77 -14.97
C ALA A 66 16.86 32.99 -16.17
N ALA A 67 16.35 33.26 -17.37
CA ALA A 67 16.81 32.63 -18.61
C ALA A 67 18.29 32.97 -18.94
N GLU A 68 18.71 34.22 -18.75
CA GLU A 68 20.11 34.65 -18.95
C GLU A 68 21.09 34.01 -17.96
N GLN A 69 20.60 33.57 -16.80
CA GLN A 69 21.39 32.82 -15.82
C GLN A 69 21.28 31.30 -15.98
N GLY A 70 20.65 30.81 -17.05
CA GLY A 70 20.47 29.37 -17.30
C GLY A 70 19.43 28.70 -16.38
N LEU A 71 18.60 29.48 -15.68
CA LEU A 71 17.58 29.01 -14.73
C LEU A 71 16.18 28.99 -15.37
N GLY A 72 16.13 29.01 -16.70
CA GLY A 72 14.89 29.07 -17.46
C GLY A 72 14.07 27.80 -17.28
N GLY A 73 12.98 27.90 -16.53
CA GLY A 73 11.99 26.84 -16.41
C GLY A 73 10.63 27.40 -16.02
N ASN A 74 9.60 26.93 -16.71
CA ASN A 74 8.21 27.29 -16.44
C ASN A 74 7.51 26.06 -15.86
N SER A 75 7.73 25.80 -14.57
CA SER A 75 7.03 24.73 -13.85
C SER A 75 5.58 25.14 -13.61
N ALA A 76 4.65 24.19 -13.75
CA ALA A 76 3.25 24.40 -13.38
C ALA A 76 3.09 24.65 -11.87
N ASP A 77 3.93 23.98 -11.06
CA ASP A 77 4.09 24.23 -9.62
C ASP A 77 5.55 24.59 -9.32
N PRO A 78 5.88 25.89 -9.28
CA PRO A 78 7.25 26.30 -9.00
C PRO A 78 7.54 26.23 -7.51
N ARG A 79 8.54 25.43 -7.11
CA ARG A 79 9.02 25.41 -5.72
C ARG A 79 9.74 26.71 -5.36
N PHE A 80 10.70 27.11 -6.19
CA PHE A 80 11.49 28.31 -5.98
C PHE A 80 11.08 29.41 -6.95
N VAL A 81 10.90 30.61 -6.41
CA VAL A 81 10.43 31.76 -7.17
C VAL A 81 11.41 32.90 -7.09
N ILE A 82 11.51 33.63 -8.20
CA ILE A 82 12.10 34.96 -8.23
C ILE A 82 10.96 35.97 -8.37
N THR A 83 10.88 36.90 -7.43
CA THR A 83 9.88 37.97 -7.42
C THR A 83 10.54 39.32 -7.29
N ALA A 84 9.78 40.38 -7.56
CA ALA A 84 10.26 41.74 -7.40
C ALA A 84 9.15 42.64 -6.91
N ASN A 85 9.54 43.59 -6.05
CA ASN A 85 8.70 44.70 -5.65
C ASN A 85 9.23 46.00 -6.29
N LEU A 86 8.34 46.89 -6.68
CA LEU A 86 8.67 48.22 -7.17
C LEU A 86 8.10 49.24 -6.19
N ILE A 87 8.97 49.99 -5.53
CA ILE A 87 8.57 51.07 -4.63
C ILE A 87 8.61 52.39 -5.41
N GLU A 88 7.51 53.15 -5.41
CA GLU A 88 7.50 54.52 -5.94
C GLU A 88 8.32 55.43 -5.02
N VAL A 89 9.42 56.01 -5.53
CA VAL A 89 10.26 56.97 -4.80
C VAL A 89 9.75 58.39 -5.04
N THR A 90 9.55 58.76 -6.32
CA THR A 90 8.95 60.04 -6.71
C THR A 90 8.02 59.87 -7.89
N LYS A 91 7.00 60.73 -7.96
CA LYS A 91 6.08 60.83 -9.09
C LYS A 91 5.79 62.30 -9.35
N ASP A 92 6.29 62.79 -10.47
CA ASP A 92 6.24 64.20 -10.85
C ASP A 92 5.52 64.35 -12.20
N ILE A 93 4.81 65.46 -12.40
CA ILE A 93 4.31 65.85 -13.72
C ILE A 93 5.29 66.85 -14.33
N THR A 94 5.84 66.52 -15.50
CA THR A 94 6.82 67.36 -16.17
C THR A 94 6.14 68.63 -16.73
N PRO A 95 6.79 69.80 -16.64
CA PRO A 95 6.28 71.05 -17.20
C PRO A 95 6.54 71.12 -18.71
N THR A 96 6.15 70.08 -19.45
CA THR A 96 6.29 69.97 -20.91
C THR A 96 4.93 70.11 -21.59
N ALA A 97 4.92 70.38 -22.90
CA ALA A 97 3.70 70.32 -23.73
C ALA A 97 3.83 69.18 -24.76
N PRO A 98 3.08 68.06 -24.63
CA PRO A 98 2.12 67.75 -23.57
C PRO A 98 2.80 67.40 -22.22
N PRO A 99 2.08 67.54 -21.07
CA PRO A 99 2.58 67.09 -19.78
C PRO A 99 2.86 65.58 -19.78
N MET A 100 3.93 65.15 -19.11
CA MET A 100 4.27 63.73 -18.95
C MET A 100 4.37 63.37 -17.47
N VAL A 101 4.13 62.10 -17.16
CA VAL A 101 4.40 61.52 -15.84
C VAL A 101 5.86 61.05 -15.79
N ALA A 102 6.64 61.61 -14.88
CA ALA A 102 7.99 61.15 -14.55
C ALA A 102 7.94 60.40 -13.23
N LEU A 103 8.27 59.11 -13.28
CA LEU A 103 8.18 58.18 -12.16
C LEU A 103 9.57 57.61 -11.86
N THR A 104 10.00 57.69 -10.60
CA THR A 104 11.22 57.06 -10.11
C THR A 104 10.83 55.86 -9.26
N LEU A 105 11.33 54.67 -9.63
CA LEU A 105 11.04 53.42 -8.93
C LEU A 105 12.33 52.84 -8.34
N ALA A 106 12.25 52.34 -7.11
CA ALA A 106 13.28 51.52 -6.47
C ALA A 106 12.87 50.04 -6.58
N PRO A 107 13.54 49.23 -7.43
CA PRO A 107 13.26 47.81 -7.55
C PRO A 107 14.02 47.00 -6.51
N THR A 108 13.33 46.09 -5.83
CA THR A 108 13.95 45.04 -5.00
C THR A 108 13.56 43.68 -5.54
N ILE A 109 14.54 42.79 -5.73
CA ILE A 109 14.32 41.39 -6.10
C ILE A 109 14.37 40.52 -4.85
N TYR A 110 13.54 39.49 -4.82
CA TYR A 110 13.51 38.46 -3.78
C TYR A 110 13.56 37.07 -4.42
N ILE A 111 14.24 36.14 -3.74
CA ILE A 111 14.30 34.71 -4.08
C ILE A 111 13.82 33.93 -2.87
N GLY A 112 12.79 33.12 -3.05
CA GLY A 112 12.15 32.40 -1.96
C GLY A 112 11.49 31.10 -2.41
N ASP A 113 10.96 30.38 -1.42
CA ASP A 113 10.18 29.16 -1.59
C ASP A 113 8.68 29.51 -1.61
N ALA A 114 7.98 29.17 -2.70
CA ALA A 114 6.56 29.48 -2.85
C ALA A 114 5.65 28.57 -2.01
N VAL A 115 6.14 27.44 -1.52
CA VAL A 115 5.37 26.48 -0.72
C VAL A 115 5.51 26.77 0.77
N THR A 116 6.74 27.01 1.23
CA THR A 116 6.99 27.29 2.66
C THR A 116 6.94 28.78 3.01
N GLY A 117 7.08 29.66 2.02
CA GLY A 117 7.15 31.11 2.23
C GLY A 117 8.53 31.61 2.69
N GLU A 118 9.54 30.74 2.74
CA GLU A 118 10.88 31.09 3.20
C GLU A 118 11.59 32.03 2.22
N LEU A 119 12.24 33.08 2.74
CA LEU A 119 13.01 34.04 1.94
C LEU A 119 14.50 33.72 2.03
N PHE A 120 15.10 33.35 0.91
CA PHE A 120 16.53 33.02 0.87
C PHE A 120 17.40 34.24 0.62
N ALA A 121 17.06 35.05 -0.38
CA ALA A 121 17.87 36.21 -0.75
C ALA A 121 17.00 37.39 -1.19
N SER A 122 17.54 38.59 -0.99
CA SER A 122 17.00 39.82 -1.54
C SER A 122 18.13 40.72 -2.03
N CYS A 123 17.84 41.56 -3.02
CA CYS A 123 18.76 42.62 -3.43
C CYS A 123 18.03 43.85 -3.96
N ASP A 124 18.51 45.02 -3.55
CA ASP A 124 18.07 46.30 -4.07
C ASP A 124 18.84 46.63 -5.36
N LEU A 125 18.10 47.08 -6.37
CA LEU A 125 18.64 47.54 -7.64
C LEU A 125 18.69 49.08 -7.65
N PRO A 126 19.46 49.69 -8.59
CA PRO A 126 19.40 51.12 -8.79
C PRO A 126 17.99 51.58 -9.07
N GLU A 127 17.70 52.80 -8.63
CA GLU A 127 16.49 53.49 -9.05
C GLU A 127 16.43 53.60 -10.57
N VAL A 128 15.25 53.35 -11.11
CA VAL A 128 14.95 53.46 -12.53
C VAL A 128 13.91 54.54 -12.73
N LYS A 129 14.21 55.47 -13.64
CA LYS A 129 13.32 56.60 -13.95
C LYS A 129 12.61 56.39 -15.28
N GLY A 130 11.30 56.24 -15.24
CA GLY A 130 10.44 56.12 -16.41
C GLY A 130 9.67 57.41 -16.66
N VAL A 131 9.54 57.79 -17.93
CA VAL A 131 8.72 58.95 -18.33
C VAL A 131 7.72 58.49 -19.38
N GLY A 132 6.45 58.87 -19.21
CA GLY A 132 5.38 58.46 -20.12
C GLY A 132 4.17 59.40 -20.11
N ALA A 133 3.33 59.31 -21.13
CA ALA A 133 2.13 60.15 -21.25
C ALA A 133 1.04 59.83 -20.20
N ASN A 134 1.19 58.73 -19.45
CA ASN A 134 0.36 58.33 -18.32
C ASN A 134 1.16 57.37 -17.42
N ASP A 135 0.61 57.04 -16.26
CA ASP A 135 1.24 56.16 -15.27
C ASP A 135 1.70 54.83 -15.88
N THR A 136 0.82 54.13 -16.60
CA THR A 136 1.15 52.84 -17.23
C THR A 136 2.36 52.94 -18.16
N LYS A 137 2.44 54.00 -18.98
CA LYS A 137 3.58 54.21 -19.89
C LYS A 137 4.85 54.57 -19.13
N ALA A 138 4.77 55.37 -18.07
CA ALA A 138 5.90 55.72 -17.22
C ALA A 138 6.46 54.47 -16.49
N TYR A 139 5.58 53.66 -15.91
CA TYR A 139 5.92 52.36 -15.32
C TYR A 139 6.60 51.42 -16.32
N LEU A 140 6.03 51.25 -17.52
CA LEU A 140 6.63 50.41 -18.56
C LEU A 140 8.00 50.93 -18.99
N ALA A 141 8.19 52.24 -19.08
CA ALA A 141 9.48 52.85 -19.37
C ALA A 141 10.50 52.57 -18.26
N ALA A 142 10.11 52.70 -16.99
CA ALA A 142 10.97 52.42 -15.84
C ALA A 142 11.38 50.93 -15.78
N VAL A 143 10.42 50.00 -15.91
CA VAL A 143 10.70 48.55 -15.90
C VAL A 143 11.64 48.13 -17.02
N LYS A 144 11.55 48.74 -18.21
CA LYS A 144 12.47 48.47 -19.32
C LYS A 144 13.93 48.78 -18.97
N LEU A 145 14.19 49.75 -18.10
CA LEU A 145 15.53 50.17 -17.70
C LEU A 145 16.19 49.24 -16.67
N ILE A 146 15.43 48.33 -16.04
CA ILE A 146 16.01 47.30 -15.16
C ILE A 146 16.97 46.43 -16.00
N LYS A 147 18.24 46.43 -15.62
CA LYS A 147 19.29 45.66 -16.30
C LYS A 147 19.19 44.19 -15.90
N THR A 148 19.14 43.31 -16.89
CA THR A 148 19.02 41.87 -16.64
C THR A 148 20.35 41.24 -16.21
N ASN A 149 21.46 41.86 -16.56
CA ASN A 149 22.83 41.45 -16.26
C ASN A 149 23.54 42.36 -15.24
N ASP A 150 22.79 43.08 -14.39
CA ASP A 150 23.41 43.86 -13.31
C ASP A 150 24.15 42.91 -12.36
N ALA A 151 25.38 43.25 -11.98
CA ALA A 151 26.21 42.41 -11.11
C ALA A 151 25.52 42.08 -9.78
N ARG A 152 24.66 42.97 -9.26
CA ARG A 152 23.86 42.72 -8.04
C ARG A 152 22.80 41.65 -8.25
N VAL A 153 22.15 41.63 -9.42
CA VAL A 153 21.16 40.60 -9.77
C VAL A 153 21.85 39.23 -9.84
N VAL A 154 22.98 39.16 -10.53
CA VAL A 154 23.78 37.91 -10.64
C VAL A 154 24.24 37.44 -9.26
N ALA A 155 24.78 38.34 -8.44
CA ALA A 155 25.21 38.02 -7.08
C ALA A 155 24.05 37.55 -6.19
N CYS A 156 22.89 38.20 -6.29
CA CYS A 156 21.68 37.83 -5.55
C CYS A 156 21.20 36.43 -5.92
N ILE A 157 21.16 36.11 -7.21
CA ILE A 157 20.79 34.79 -7.71
C ILE A 157 21.75 33.71 -7.18
N ASN A 158 23.05 33.94 -7.29
CA ASN A 158 24.04 32.98 -6.80
C ASN A 158 23.95 32.79 -5.28
N ASN A 159 23.74 33.87 -4.52
CA ASN A 159 23.53 33.81 -3.07
C ASN A 159 22.25 33.06 -2.72
N GLY A 160 21.13 33.37 -3.38
CA GLY A 160 19.85 32.68 -3.18
C GLY A 160 19.96 31.18 -3.43
N LYS A 161 20.63 30.77 -4.51
CA LYS A 161 20.87 29.35 -4.82
C LYS A 161 21.70 28.66 -3.73
N ALA A 162 22.76 29.30 -3.23
CA ALA A 162 23.56 28.75 -2.15
C ALA A 162 22.74 28.59 -0.85
N LYS A 163 21.95 29.62 -0.50
CA LYS A 163 21.10 29.61 0.70
C LYS A 163 19.95 28.62 0.64
N ILE A 164 19.37 28.37 -0.55
CA ILE A 164 18.39 27.28 -0.74
C ILE A 164 18.99 25.95 -0.29
N VAL A 165 20.18 25.61 -0.80
CA VAL A 165 20.85 24.35 -0.48
C VAL A 165 21.25 24.29 1.00
N GLU A 166 21.80 25.39 1.53
CA GLU A 166 22.18 25.51 2.94
C GLU A 166 20.98 25.34 3.88
N TYR A 167 19.84 25.95 3.56
CA TYR A 167 18.62 25.83 4.34
C TYR A 167 18.17 24.37 4.44
N TYR A 168 17.98 23.67 3.32
CA TYR A 168 17.52 22.28 3.38
C TYR A 168 18.55 21.34 4.02
N ASN A 169 19.84 21.56 3.80
CA ASN A 169 20.89 20.76 4.42
C ASN A 169 20.99 20.97 5.94
N SER A 170 20.70 22.19 6.44
CA SER A 170 20.68 22.49 7.87
C SER A 170 19.37 22.08 8.56
N GLN A 171 18.26 22.11 7.84
CA GLN A 171 16.93 21.80 8.37
C GLN A 171 16.53 20.34 8.23
N ILE A 172 17.24 19.54 7.43
CA ILE A 172 16.83 18.16 7.16
C ILE A 172 16.64 17.35 8.43
N ASP A 173 17.54 17.45 9.40
CA ASP A 173 17.47 16.65 10.63
C ASP A 173 16.21 16.98 11.46
N PHE A 174 15.79 18.26 11.50
CA PHE A 174 14.52 18.66 12.13
C PHE A 174 13.32 18.15 11.34
N LEU A 175 13.38 18.23 10.01
CA LEU A 175 12.35 17.74 9.09
C LEU A 175 12.12 16.22 9.26
N LEU A 176 13.20 15.45 9.40
CA LEU A 176 13.17 14.02 9.69
C LEU A 176 12.56 13.72 11.06
N ALA A 177 12.95 14.48 12.09
CA ALA A 177 12.42 14.31 13.45
C ALA A 177 10.91 14.61 13.53
N GLU A 178 10.45 15.67 12.85
CA GLU A 178 9.03 15.99 12.77
C GLU A 178 8.24 14.93 12.00
N ALA A 179 8.77 14.43 10.89
CA ALA A 179 8.14 13.32 10.14
C ALA A 179 8.03 12.06 11.01
N GLU A 180 9.07 11.74 11.79
CA GLU A 180 9.02 10.63 12.74
C GLU A 180 7.96 10.85 13.82
N SER A 181 7.83 12.06 14.36
CA SER A 181 6.78 12.39 15.33
C SER A 181 5.37 12.22 14.76
N LEU A 182 5.16 12.59 13.51
CA LEU A 182 3.90 12.38 12.79
C LEU A 182 3.62 10.88 12.59
N ALA A 183 4.62 10.10 12.16
CA ALA A 183 4.51 8.65 12.00
C ALA A 183 4.18 7.94 13.33
N ASN A 184 4.83 8.34 14.43
CA ASN A 184 4.53 7.84 15.78
C ASN A 184 3.09 8.14 16.23
N SER A 185 2.49 9.19 15.68
CA SER A 185 1.08 9.56 15.89
C SER A 185 0.14 8.91 14.87
N GLN A 186 0.63 7.92 14.10
CA GLN A 186 -0.08 7.23 13.01
C GLN A 186 -0.52 8.14 11.86
N ARG A 187 0.02 9.37 11.77
CA ARG A 187 -0.23 10.33 10.69
C ARG A 187 0.77 10.12 9.55
N TYR A 188 0.77 8.90 9.00
CA TYR A 188 1.78 8.46 8.02
C TYR A 188 1.78 9.30 6.74
N ASP A 189 0.59 9.60 6.19
CA ASP A 189 0.49 10.35 4.93
C ASP A 189 1.02 11.78 5.07
N GLU A 190 0.79 12.41 6.21
CA GLU A 190 1.32 13.75 6.51
C GLU A 190 2.85 13.72 6.68
N ALA A 191 3.37 12.70 7.38
CA ALA A 191 4.80 12.49 7.51
C ALA A 191 5.49 12.31 6.15
N MET A 192 4.94 11.44 5.30
CA MET A 192 5.46 11.18 3.96
C MET A 192 5.35 12.43 3.07
N THR A 193 4.26 13.18 3.14
CA THR A 193 4.07 14.42 2.39
C THR A 193 5.13 15.46 2.77
N LYS A 194 5.43 15.57 4.06
CA LYS A 194 6.45 16.50 4.57
C LYS A 194 7.85 16.14 4.07
N LEU A 195 8.18 14.85 4.01
CA LEU A 195 9.45 14.36 3.44
C LEU A 195 9.51 14.51 1.92
N ALA A 196 8.40 14.26 1.21
CA ALA A 196 8.29 14.45 -0.24
C ALA A 196 8.39 15.91 -0.67
N ALA A 197 8.14 16.86 0.23
CA ALA A 197 8.30 18.28 -0.02
C ALA A 197 9.77 18.75 -0.05
N VAL A 198 10.74 17.89 0.32
CA VAL A 198 12.16 18.19 0.23
C VAL A 198 12.56 18.18 -1.26
N PRO A 199 13.16 19.26 -1.78
CA PRO A 199 13.40 19.40 -3.21
C PRO A 199 14.62 18.59 -3.67
N GLU A 200 14.49 17.92 -4.82
CA GLU A 200 15.53 17.06 -5.43
C GLU A 200 16.87 17.76 -5.68
N VAL A 201 16.86 19.08 -5.87
CA VAL A 201 18.06 19.90 -6.06
C VAL A 201 18.96 19.93 -4.82
N CYS A 202 18.43 19.59 -3.64
CA CYS A 202 19.19 19.44 -2.40
C CYS A 202 19.51 17.96 -2.19
N LYS A 203 20.40 17.40 -3.01
CA LYS A 203 20.62 15.94 -3.14
C LYS A 203 20.75 15.20 -1.80
N ASP A 204 21.63 15.67 -0.91
CA ASP A 204 21.89 14.99 0.36
C ASP A 204 20.65 15.01 1.27
N ALA A 205 19.97 16.15 1.37
CA ALA A 205 18.73 16.28 2.13
C ALA A 205 17.60 15.43 1.53
N TYR A 206 17.47 15.44 0.20
CA TYR A 206 16.48 14.66 -0.52
C TYR A 206 16.67 13.16 -0.32
N MET A 207 17.89 12.64 -0.46
CA MET A 207 18.18 11.22 -0.25
C MET A 207 17.84 10.79 1.17
N LYS A 208 18.24 11.57 2.19
CA LYS A 208 17.86 11.31 3.59
C LYS A 208 16.34 11.30 3.79
N ALA A 209 15.63 12.25 3.18
CA ALA A 209 14.17 12.34 3.26
C ALA A 209 13.49 11.14 2.61
N MET A 210 13.96 10.70 1.43
CA MET A 210 13.40 9.56 0.71
C MET A 210 13.68 8.23 1.43
N ASP A 211 14.88 8.04 1.99
CA ASP A 211 15.20 6.86 2.81
C ASP A 211 14.24 6.78 4.01
N LYS A 212 14.03 7.90 4.71
CA LYS A 212 13.10 7.97 5.83
C LYS A 212 11.65 7.75 5.40
N LEU A 213 11.25 8.28 4.24
CA LEU A 213 9.93 8.07 3.67
C LEU A 213 9.67 6.60 3.43
N GLY A 214 10.63 5.86 2.87
CA GLY A 214 10.54 4.41 2.69
C GLY A 214 10.33 3.66 4.01
N VAL A 215 11.04 4.06 5.06
CA VAL A 215 10.85 3.49 6.42
C VAL A 215 9.44 3.76 6.95
N ILE A 216 8.94 4.99 6.83
CA ILE A 216 7.60 5.38 7.30
C ILE A 216 6.52 4.69 6.48
N TYR A 217 6.71 4.53 5.16
CA TYR A 217 5.80 3.77 4.31
C TYR A 217 5.71 2.31 4.76
N GLN A 218 6.84 1.67 5.09
CA GLN A 218 6.84 0.31 5.62
C GLN A 218 6.07 0.23 6.95
N GLN A 219 6.30 1.19 7.87
CA GLN A 219 5.55 1.26 9.13
C GLN A 219 4.04 1.38 8.92
N LYS A 220 3.62 2.20 7.94
CA LYS A 220 2.21 2.37 7.57
C LYS A 220 1.58 1.03 7.17
N ILE A 221 2.16 0.37 6.15
CA ILE A 221 1.59 -0.88 5.62
C ILE A 221 1.67 -2.03 6.62
N ASP A 222 2.65 -2.04 7.52
CA ASP A 222 2.75 -3.01 8.61
C ASP A 222 1.64 -2.81 9.63
N LYS A 223 1.33 -1.56 10.00
CA LYS A 223 0.28 -1.24 10.96
C LYS A 223 -1.12 -1.46 10.40
N GLU A 224 -1.38 -1.03 9.17
CA GLU A 224 -2.64 -1.27 8.46
C GLU A 224 -2.86 -2.78 8.27
N GLY A 225 -1.84 -3.50 7.79
CA GLY A 225 -1.89 -4.95 7.62
C GLY A 225 -2.13 -5.70 8.92
N ALA A 226 -1.51 -5.27 10.02
CA ALA A 226 -1.74 -5.86 11.34
C ALA A 226 -3.18 -5.63 11.83
N ALA A 227 -3.77 -4.46 11.60
CA ALA A 227 -5.15 -4.16 11.96
C ALA A 227 -6.13 -5.07 11.20
N LEU A 228 -6.00 -5.16 9.88
CA LEU A 228 -6.79 -6.04 9.01
C LEU A 228 -6.65 -7.51 9.41
N TYR A 229 -5.42 -7.97 9.67
CA TYR A 229 -5.17 -9.33 10.13
C TYR A 229 -5.86 -9.63 11.46
N ASN A 230 -5.74 -8.73 12.43
CA ASN A 230 -6.34 -8.92 13.76
C ASN A 230 -7.87 -8.96 13.68
N GLU A 231 -8.46 -8.12 12.84
CA GLU A 231 -9.91 -8.14 12.58
C GLU A 231 -10.34 -9.46 11.94
N ALA A 232 -9.67 -9.89 10.86
CA ALA A 232 -9.95 -11.16 10.19
C ALA A 232 -9.80 -12.34 11.17
N TYR A 233 -8.75 -12.36 11.97
CA TYR A 233 -8.51 -13.39 12.97
C TYR A 233 -9.61 -13.45 14.03
N ALA A 234 -10.10 -12.29 14.50
CA ALA A 234 -11.20 -12.22 15.46
C ALA A 234 -12.52 -12.74 14.86
N GLN A 235 -12.84 -12.34 13.62
CA GLN A 235 -14.04 -12.80 12.93
C GLN A 235 -14.01 -14.31 12.72
N TRP A 236 -12.89 -14.86 12.25
CA TRP A 236 -12.75 -16.30 12.04
C TRP A 236 -12.95 -17.07 13.34
N ASN A 237 -12.38 -16.62 14.44
CA ASN A 237 -12.46 -17.33 15.72
C ASN A 237 -13.81 -17.20 16.45
N THR A 238 -14.67 -16.29 16.01
CA THR A 238 -16.00 -16.09 16.61
C THR A 238 -17.05 -17.05 16.07
N ALA A 239 -17.22 -17.11 14.73
CA ALA A 239 -18.35 -17.82 14.12
C ALA A 239 -17.96 -19.12 13.40
N LYS A 240 -16.83 -19.13 12.69
CA LYS A 240 -16.38 -20.26 11.83
C LYS A 240 -17.48 -20.72 10.86
N THR A 241 -18.23 -19.78 10.32
CA THR A 241 -19.27 -19.98 9.29
C THR A 241 -18.76 -19.58 7.91
N GLU A 242 -19.48 -20.00 6.86
CA GLU A 242 -19.20 -19.61 5.46
C GLU A 242 -19.19 -18.09 5.27
N GLU A 243 -20.10 -17.39 5.92
CA GLU A 243 -20.12 -15.92 5.93
C GLU A 243 -18.86 -15.33 6.58
N SER A 244 -18.44 -15.85 7.74
CA SER A 244 -17.19 -15.38 8.37
C SER A 244 -15.95 -15.70 7.54
N ALA A 245 -15.93 -16.82 6.82
CA ALA A 245 -14.84 -17.20 5.92
C ALA A 245 -14.74 -16.24 4.73
N ALA A 246 -15.87 -15.86 4.13
CA ALA A 246 -15.91 -14.87 3.05
C ALA A 246 -15.34 -13.53 3.50
N ARG A 247 -15.78 -13.03 4.67
CA ARG A 247 -15.28 -11.76 5.25
C ARG A 247 -13.79 -11.81 5.59
N VAL A 248 -13.29 -12.94 6.08
CA VAL A 248 -11.86 -13.16 6.33
C VAL A 248 -11.06 -13.02 5.04
N VAL A 249 -11.50 -13.63 3.94
CA VAL A 249 -10.79 -13.54 2.65
C VAL A 249 -10.79 -12.10 2.12
N GLU A 250 -11.91 -11.38 2.23
CA GLU A 250 -12.01 -9.96 1.86
C GLU A 250 -10.98 -9.10 2.61
N LEU A 251 -10.98 -9.16 3.95
CA LEU A 251 -10.07 -8.38 4.79
C LEU A 251 -8.59 -8.70 4.52
N LEU A 252 -8.25 -9.98 4.35
CA LEU A 252 -6.88 -10.40 4.09
C LEU A 252 -6.40 -10.02 2.69
N ALA A 253 -7.30 -9.84 1.72
CA ALA A 253 -6.96 -9.39 0.38
C ALA A 253 -6.55 -7.90 0.34
N GLU A 254 -6.98 -7.10 1.31
CA GLU A 254 -6.58 -5.69 1.45
C GLU A 254 -5.19 -5.52 2.07
N ILE A 255 -4.63 -6.57 2.69
CA ILE A 255 -3.28 -6.52 3.26
C ILE A 255 -2.26 -6.35 2.14
N ASN A 256 -1.48 -5.26 2.22
CA ASN A 256 -0.37 -5.04 1.30
C ASN A 256 0.60 -6.24 1.32
N PRO A 257 0.98 -6.81 0.16
CA PRO A 257 1.87 -7.97 0.10
C PRO A 257 3.25 -7.76 0.74
N LEU A 258 3.71 -6.51 0.84
CA LEU A 258 4.97 -6.12 1.48
C LEU A 258 4.83 -5.88 2.99
N SER A 259 3.61 -5.91 3.53
CA SER A 259 3.36 -5.83 4.97
C SER A 259 3.92 -7.07 5.67
N ALA A 260 4.46 -6.89 6.87
CA ALA A 260 4.87 -7.97 7.76
C ALA A 260 3.71 -8.95 8.07
N ALA A 261 2.45 -8.47 8.04
CA ALA A 261 1.26 -9.29 8.29
C ALA A 261 0.91 -10.24 7.12
N ALA A 262 1.49 -10.07 5.93
CA ALA A 262 1.10 -10.85 4.75
C ALA A 262 1.33 -12.36 4.92
N ALA A 263 2.40 -12.76 5.63
CA ALA A 263 2.67 -14.17 5.93
C ALA A 263 1.63 -14.77 6.89
N GLN A 264 1.19 -13.98 7.88
CA GLN A 264 0.16 -14.39 8.84
C GLN A 264 -1.21 -14.52 8.15
N GLY A 265 -1.54 -13.59 7.26
CA GLY A 265 -2.74 -13.66 6.43
C GLY A 265 -2.81 -14.95 5.60
N ARG A 266 -1.73 -15.30 4.89
CA ARG A 266 -1.65 -16.57 4.15
C ARG A 266 -1.83 -17.80 5.04
N THR A 267 -1.34 -17.74 6.27
CA THR A 267 -1.50 -18.84 7.24
C THR A 267 -2.94 -18.96 7.71
N LEU A 268 -3.63 -17.83 7.93
CA LEU A 268 -5.04 -17.83 8.31
C LEU A 268 -5.93 -18.39 7.20
N VAL A 269 -5.68 -18.03 5.93
CA VAL A 269 -6.40 -18.62 4.77
C VAL A 269 -6.28 -20.15 4.76
N LYS A 270 -5.07 -20.69 4.93
CA LYS A 270 -4.86 -22.15 5.01
C LYS A 270 -5.60 -22.79 6.18
N SER A 271 -5.73 -22.09 7.31
CA SER A 271 -6.52 -22.57 8.44
C SER A 271 -8.01 -22.64 8.12
N VAL A 272 -8.53 -21.68 7.35
CA VAL A 272 -9.92 -21.69 6.88
C VAL A 272 -10.15 -22.86 5.94
N GLU A 273 -9.30 -23.03 4.92
CA GLU A 273 -9.35 -24.16 3.98
C GLU A 273 -9.34 -25.52 4.70
N SER A 274 -8.43 -25.67 5.67
CA SER A 274 -8.31 -26.90 6.46
C SER A 274 -9.56 -27.20 7.30
N HIS A 275 -10.25 -26.17 7.78
CA HIS A 275 -11.48 -26.33 8.55
C HIS A 275 -12.61 -26.90 7.68
N TYR A 276 -12.81 -26.37 6.47
CA TYR A 276 -13.83 -26.88 5.55
C TYR A 276 -13.51 -28.29 5.05
N ALA A 277 -12.25 -28.57 4.73
CA ALA A 277 -11.82 -29.92 4.37
C ALA A 277 -12.15 -30.95 5.48
N ALA A 278 -12.00 -30.57 6.75
CA ALA A 278 -12.36 -31.42 7.88
C ALA A 278 -13.89 -31.61 8.01
N ILE A 279 -14.69 -30.57 7.79
CA ILE A 279 -16.16 -30.65 7.78
C ILE A 279 -16.63 -31.59 6.66
N GLU A 280 -16.08 -31.45 5.46
CA GLU A 280 -16.43 -32.29 4.31
C GLU A 280 -16.04 -33.75 4.53
N ALA A 281 -14.85 -34.01 5.08
CA ALA A 281 -14.42 -35.36 5.45
C ALA A 281 -15.37 -36.00 6.46
N ARG A 282 -15.77 -35.24 7.50
CA ARG A 282 -16.72 -35.73 8.52
C ARG A 282 -18.11 -35.99 7.94
N ARG A 283 -18.57 -35.14 7.02
CA ARG A 283 -19.84 -35.33 6.31
C ARG A 283 -19.82 -36.64 5.51
N ARG A 284 -18.76 -36.89 4.73
CA ARG A 284 -18.59 -38.12 3.97
C ARG A 284 -18.59 -39.38 4.85
N GLU A 285 -17.87 -39.34 5.98
CA GLU A 285 -17.85 -40.44 6.95
C GLU A 285 -19.24 -40.71 7.55
N LEU A 286 -20.01 -39.66 7.85
CA LEU A 286 -21.39 -39.80 8.32
C LEU A 286 -22.31 -40.39 7.25
N GLU A 287 -22.17 -39.94 6.00
CA GLU A 287 -22.92 -40.47 4.86
C GLU A 287 -22.61 -41.95 4.61
N GLU A 288 -21.34 -42.34 4.65
CA GLU A 288 -20.89 -43.74 4.53
C GLU A 288 -21.45 -44.61 5.66
N ARG A 289 -21.39 -44.15 6.91
CA ARG A 289 -21.97 -44.87 8.07
C ARG A 289 -23.48 -45.00 7.96
N ASN A 290 -24.17 -43.94 7.56
CA ASN A 290 -25.62 -43.95 7.36
C ASN A 290 -26.01 -44.90 6.22
N TRP A 291 -25.22 -44.94 5.15
CA TRP A 291 -25.42 -45.87 4.05
C TRP A 291 -25.20 -47.31 4.49
N ALA A 292 -24.09 -47.61 5.18
CA ALA A 292 -23.79 -48.95 5.69
C ALA A 292 -24.89 -49.46 6.64
N PHE A 293 -25.42 -48.58 7.50
CA PHE A 293 -26.55 -48.92 8.37
C PHE A 293 -27.81 -49.28 7.57
N LYS A 294 -28.17 -48.48 6.55
CA LYS A 294 -29.31 -48.78 5.66
C LYS A 294 -29.13 -50.09 4.91
N MET A 295 -27.92 -50.35 4.39
CA MET A 295 -27.60 -51.60 3.72
C MET A 295 -27.75 -52.80 4.65
N LYS A 296 -27.27 -52.70 5.89
CA LYS A 296 -27.44 -53.75 6.89
C LYS A 296 -28.92 -54.00 7.23
N GLN A 297 -29.71 -52.96 7.42
CA GLN A 297 -31.16 -53.11 7.63
C GLN A 297 -31.85 -53.80 6.44
N TYR A 298 -31.41 -53.49 5.22
CA TYR A 298 -31.90 -54.14 4.02
C TYR A 298 -31.51 -55.62 3.96
N GLU A 299 -30.26 -55.95 4.24
CA GLU A 299 -29.74 -57.32 4.31
C GLU A 299 -30.49 -58.16 5.37
N ASP A 300 -30.63 -57.63 6.60
CA ASP A 300 -31.37 -58.28 7.69
C ASP A 300 -32.84 -58.52 7.29
N SER A 301 -33.46 -57.57 6.59
CA SER A 301 -34.83 -57.71 6.05
C SER A 301 -34.91 -58.84 5.01
N GLN A 302 -33.96 -58.91 4.07
CA GLN A 302 -33.92 -59.98 3.08
C GLN A 302 -33.68 -61.35 3.73
N ALA A 303 -32.80 -61.43 4.72
CA ALA A 303 -32.52 -62.65 5.48
C ALA A 303 -33.76 -63.14 6.24
N ASN A 304 -34.48 -62.24 6.92
CA ASN A 304 -35.73 -62.57 7.59
C ASN A 304 -36.79 -63.09 6.60
N LEU A 305 -36.94 -62.44 5.44
CA LEU A 305 -37.86 -62.91 4.40
C LEU A 305 -37.45 -64.26 3.79
N ALA A 306 -36.15 -64.56 3.72
CA ALA A 306 -35.65 -65.86 3.29
C ALA A 306 -35.96 -66.94 4.34
N ALA A 307 -35.66 -66.67 5.61
CA ALA A 307 -35.96 -67.57 6.72
C ALA A 307 -37.47 -67.85 6.85
N GLU A 308 -38.31 -66.82 6.68
CA GLU A 308 -39.77 -67.00 6.68
C GLU A 308 -40.24 -67.85 5.49
N ARG A 309 -39.66 -67.64 4.29
CA ARG A 309 -39.95 -68.48 3.11
C ARG A 309 -39.54 -69.93 3.34
N GLU A 310 -38.35 -70.18 3.88
CA GLU A 310 -37.87 -71.52 4.22
C GLU A 310 -38.78 -72.20 5.24
N TYR A 311 -39.16 -71.48 6.30
CA TYR A 311 -40.10 -71.97 7.31
C TYR A 311 -41.44 -72.38 6.69
N ARG A 312 -42.03 -71.54 5.81
CA ARG A 312 -43.28 -71.89 5.12
C ARG A 312 -43.16 -73.11 4.22
N VAL A 313 -42.03 -73.27 3.53
CA VAL A 313 -41.77 -74.47 2.71
C VAL A 313 -41.68 -75.71 3.61
N GLN A 314 -41.01 -75.60 4.75
CA GLN A 314 -40.90 -76.70 5.71
C GLN A 314 -42.27 -77.08 6.29
N GLN A 315 -43.08 -76.10 6.68
CA GLN A 315 -44.46 -76.33 7.11
C GLN A 315 -45.29 -77.01 6.01
N SER A 316 -45.23 -76.54 4.77
CA SER A 316 -45.97 -77.15 3.67
C SER A 316 -45.55 -78.60 3.39
N LYS A 317 -44.27 -78.94 3.55
CA LYS A 317 -43.79 -80.33 3.43
C LYS A 317 -44.34 -81.19 4.56
N TYR A 318 -44.27 -80.71 5.79
CA TYR A 318 -44.81 -81.40 6.95
C TYR A 318 -46.33 -81.64 6.81
N ASP A 319 -47.09 -80.61 6.43
CA ASP A 319 -48.53 -80.73 6.20
C ASP A 319 -48.87 -81.75 5.09
N TYR A 320 -48.06 -81.82 4.04
CA TYR A 320 -48.20 -82.82 2.97
C TYR A 320 -47.93 -84.24 3.47
N GLU A 321 -46.87 -84.44 4.26
CA GLU A 321 -46.54 -85.72 4.89
C GLU A 321 -47.67 -86.19 5.81
N VAL A 322 -48.18 -85.31 6.68
CA VAL A 322 -49.30 -85.61 7.56
C VAL A 322 -50.56 -85.96 6.76
N ASN A 323 -50.88 -85.19 5.71
CA ASN A 323 -52.05 -85.46 4.87
C ASN A 323 -51.94 -86.83 4.15
N MET A 324 -50.76 -87.16 3.62
CA MET A 324 -50.47 -88.48 3.03
C MET A 324 -50.67 -89.62 4.04
N GLU A 325 -50.29 -89.41 5.30
CA GLU A 325 -50.43 -90.41 6.36
C GLU A 325 -51.90 -90.59 6.78
N CYS A 326 -52.66 -89.50 6.86
CA CYS A 326 -54.12 -89.52 7.06
C CYS A 326 -54.86 -90.27 5.95
N VAL A 327 -54.43 -90.15 4.69
CA VAL A 327 -55.02 -90.88 3.55
C VAL A 327 -54.76 -92.39 3.63
N LYS A 328 -53.59 -92.81 4.14
CA LYS A 328 -53.24 -94.23 4.33
C LYS A 328 -54.02 -94.89 5.47
N HIS A 329 -54.47 -94.12 6.47
CA HIS A 329 -55.14 -94.62 7.67
C HIS A 329 -56.48 -93.91 7.95
N PRO A 330 -57.53 -94.14 7.13
CA PRO A 330 -58.78 -93.37 7.17
C PRO A 330 -59.59 -93.50 8.47
N ASN A 331 -59.49 -94.63 9.18
CA ASN A 331 -60.21 -94.85 10.45
C ASN A 331 -59.53 -94.19 11.67
N ALA A 332 -58.30 -93.67 11.52
CA ALA A 332 -57.54 -92.97 12.57
C ALA A 332 -57.36 -91.46 12.28
N ALA A 333 -57.81 -91.00 11.09
CA ALA A 333 -57.60 -89.63 10.60
C ALA A 333 -58.16 -88.54 11.52
N ALA A 334 -59.25 -88.81 12.26
CA ALA A 334 -59.85 -87.84 13.18
C ALA A 334 -58.99 -87.54 14.43
N ALA A 335 -58.23 -88.53 14.92
CA ALA A 335 -57.32 -88.34 16.06
C ALA A 335 -56.04 -87.60 15.63
N TYR A 336 -55.51 -87.92 14.46
CA TYR A 336 -54.32 -87.27 13.89
C TYR A 336 -54.59 -85.81 13.50
N ALA A 337 -55.76 -85.52 12.90
CA ALA A 337 -56.16 -84.15 12.58
C ALA A 337 -56.34 -83.26 13.84
N TYR A 338 -56.78 -83.83 14.97
CA TYR A 338 -56.98 -83.08 16.22
C TYR A 338 -55.64 -82.70 16.89
N GLU A 339 -54.65 -83.58 16.89
CA GLU A 339 -53.29 -83.23 17.35
C GLU A 339 -52.60 -82.22 16.41
N HIS A 340 -52.81 -82.33 15.10
CA HIS A 340 -52.23 -81.41 14.11
C HIS A 340 -52.75 -79.97 14.26
N VAL A 341 -54.06 -79.79 14.49
CA VAL A 341 -54.65 -78.46 14.79
C VAL A 341 -54.12 -77.92 16.12
N ARG A 342 -53.89 -78.79 17.11
CA ARG A 342 -53.33 -78.39 18.42
C ARG A 342 -51.87 -77.95 18.31
N GLU A 343 -51.04 -78.63 17.53
CA GLU A 343 -49.64 -78.27 17.31
C GLU A 343 -49.46 -77.08 16.36
N SER A 344 -50.28 -76.98 15.31
CA SER A 344 -50.34 -75.83 14.41
C SER A 344 -50.74 -74.53 15.15
N ASN A 345 -51.72 -74.60 16.06
CA ASN A 345 -52.06 -73.46 16.91
C ASN A 345 -50.96 -73.11 17.92
N ARG A 346 -50.20 -74.09 18.39
CA ARG A 346 -49.07 -73.87 19.32
C ARG A 346 -47.87 -73.24 18.59
N SER A 347 -47.60 -73.64 17.35
CA SER A 347 -46.54 -73.04 16.51
C SER A 347 -46.91 -71.64 16.00
N ARG A 348 -48.19 -71.39 15.65
CA ARG A 348 -48.70 -70.03 15.39
C ARG A 348 -48.53 -69.11 16.59
N SER A 349 -48.90 -69.56 17.78
CA SER A 349 -48.68 -68.79 19.02
C SER A 349 -47.21 -68.44 19.26
N PHE A 350 -46.27 -69.32 18.88
CA PHE A 350 -44.84 -69.06 18.97
C PHE A 350 -44.33 -68.09 17.89
N SER A 351 -44.83 -68.22 16.65
CA SER A 351 -44.56 -67.29 15.57
C SER A 351 -45.07 -65.88 15.88
N ASP A 352 -46.27 -65.76 16.44
CA ASP A 352 -46.85 -64.47 16.85
C ASP A 352 -46.05 -63.83 17.99
N MET A 353 -45.49 -64.63 18.91
CA MET A 353 -44.56 -64.15 19.94
C MET A 353 -43.23 -63.66 19.34
N LEU A 354 -42.69 -64.34 18.33
CA LEU A 354 -41.45 -63.93 17.65
C LEU A 354 -41.66 -62.64 16.84
N THR A 355 -42.80 -62.51 16.16
CA THR A 355 -43.18 -61.29 15.44
C THR A 355 -43.39 -60.12 16.41
N ALA A 356 -44.09 -60.34 17.53
CA ALA A 356 -44.26 -59.33 18.58
C ALA A 356 -42.93 -58.94 19.24
N TYR A 357 -41.99 -59.87 19.39
CA TYR A 357 -40.64 -59.58 19.87
C TYR A 357 -39.84 -58.75 18.85
N ALA A 358 -39.89 -59.10 17.57
CA ALA A 358 -39.22 -58.35 16.50
C ALA A 358 -39.77 -56.92 16.34
N GLU A 359 -41.08 -56.71 16.48
CA GLU A 359 -41.68 -55.36 16.49
C GLU A 359 -41.28 -54.54 17.71
N ARG A 360 -41.20 -55.17 18.89
CA ARG A 360 -40.78 -54.51 20.14
C ARG A 360 -39.30 -54.15 20.17
N VAL A 361 -38.46 -54.92 19.48
CA VAL A 361 -37.05 -54.57 19.26
C VAL A 361 -36.94 -53.40 18.27
N LYS A 362 -37.75 -53.35 17.20
CA LYS A 362 -37.80 -52.19 16.29
C LYS A 362 -38.20 -50.89 17.00
N SER A 363 -39.12 -50.94 17.98
CA SER A 363 -39.54 -49.75 18.73
C SER A 363 -38.51 -49.23 19.75
N TRP A 364 -37.40 -49.94 19.97
CA TRP A 364 -36.28 -49.45 20.79
C TRP A 364 -35.22 -48.71 20.00
N PHE A 365 -35.27 -48.78 18.66
CA PHE A 365 -34.29 -48.18 17.75
C PHE A 365 -34.90 -47.11 16.82
N MET A 366 -36.18 -46.77 16.98
CA MET A 366 -36.80 -45.51 16.57
C MET A 366 -36.88 -44.59 17.78
#